data_AF-A0A821K2P9-F1
#
_entry.id   AF-A0A821K2P9-F1
#
_cell.length_a   1.000
_cell.length_b   1.000
_cell.length_c   1.000
_cell.angle_alpha   90.00
_cell.angle_beta   90.00
_cell.angle_gamma   90.00
#
_symmetry.space_group_name_H-M   'P 1'
#
loop_
_entity.id
_entity.type
_entity.pdbx_description
1 polymer ?
#
loop_
_entity_poly.entity_id
_entity_poly.type
_entity_poly.pdbx_seq_one_letter_code
_entity_poly.pdbx_strand_id
1 'polypeptide(L)'
;MGSPFTMGLVNVYMLEWEQKLLQHQNRHHEIYGRYIDDVFMTTNLSQEDILKLLDETVTTYPNIKIIITIKQALEYLDTTIENDHEQLKTTTYHKSAWEPHVLPYESDHPRHVHNNTINNALARAARICSTVEYFDMKLLSTEMILLINDYPSKFIQQHIKDFFVKYDAMNVWTELNGQ
;
A
#
# COMPACT_ATOMS: atom_id res chain seq x y z
N MET A 1 -12.90 13.91 -13.88
CA MET A 1 -12.05 14.82 -13.08
C MET A 1 -12.82 16.13 -12.93
N GLY A 2 -13.36 16.40 -11.73
CA GLY A 2 -14.21 17.57 -11.47
C GLY A 2 -13.44 18.89 -11.51
N SER A 3 -14.17 20.01 -11.43
CA SER A 3 -13.57 21.34 -11.30
C SER A 3 -12.60 21.38 -10.10
N PRO A 4 -11.42 22.01 -10.21
CA PRO A 4 -10.48 22.17 -9.10
C PRO A 4 -11.13 22.77 -7.84
N PHE A 5 -12.11 23.66 -8.04
CA PHE A 5 -12.88 24.27 -6.96
C PHE A 5 -13.77 23.25 -6.23
N THR A 6 -14.38 22.31 -6.96
CA THR A 6 -15.24 21.27 -6.40
C THR A 6 -14.46 20.36 -5.46
N MET A 7 -13.22 19.99 -5.80
CA MET A 7 -12.38 19.17 -4.90
C MET A 7 -12.06 19.87 -3.59
N GLY A 8 -11.84 21.19 -3.62
CA GLY A 8 -11.65 22.00 -2.42
C GLY A 8 -12.89 21.98 -1.52
N LEU A 9 -14.07 22.20 -2.11
CA LEU A 9 -15.34 22.16 -1.36
C LEU A 9 -15.61 20.78 -0.75
N VAL A 10 -15.39 19.71 -1.50
CA VAL A 10 -15.55 18.33 -1.01
C VAL A 10 -14.62 18.08 0.18
N ASN A 11 -13.35 18.50 0.09
CA ASN A 11 -12.42 18.33 1.21
C ASN A 11 -12.82 19.10 2.46
N VAL A 12 -13.36 20.32 2.33
CA VAL A 12 -13.86 21.09 3.48
C VAL A 12 -15.07 20.39 4.11
N TYR A 13 -16.01 19.92 3.29
CA TYR A 13 -17.19 19.21 3.77
C TYR A 13 -16.82 17.87 4.45
N MET A 14 -15.89 17.12 3.87
CA MET A 14 -15.38 15.88 4.47
C MET A 14 -14.62 16.14 5.78
N LEU A 15 -13.89 17.26 5.88
CA LEU A 15 -13.22 17.67 7.12
C LEU A 15 -14.20 17.97 8.25
N GLU A 16 -15.35 18.58 7.94
CA GLU A 16 -16.42 18.82 8.92
C GLU A 16 -17.07 17.50 9.37
N TRP A 17 -17.31 16.60 8.42
CA TRP A 17 -17.84 15.26 8.68
C TRP A 17 -16.93 14.42 9.59
N GLU A 18 -15.62 14.41 9.33
CA GLU A 18 -14.65 13.56 10.04
C GLU A 18 -14.26 14.07 11.44
N GLN A 19 -14.70 15.27 11.87
CA GLN A 19 -14.29 15.89 13.14
C GLN A 19 -14.44 14.97 14.36
N LYS A 20 -15.58 14.27 14.48
CA LYS A 20 -15.84 13.36 15.60
C LYS A 20 -14.85 12.18 15.60
N LEU A 21 -14.55 11.65 14.42
CA LEU A 21 -13.58 10.57 14.25
C LEU A 21 -12.17 11.06 14.59
N LEU A 22 -11.75 12.21 14.05
CA LEU A 22 -10.45 12.80 14.35
C LEU A 22 -10.26 13.06 15.86
N GLN A 23 -11.29 13.58 16.54
CA GLN A 23 -11.24 13.80 17.99
C GLN A 23 -11.07 12.50 18.77
N HIS A 24 -11.79 11.44 18.38
CA HIS A 24 -11.61 10.11 18.96
C HIS A 24 -10.17 9.61 18.73
N GLN A 25 -9.72 9.60 17.49
CA GLN A 25 -8.42 9.07 17.09
C GLN A 25 -7.27 9.79 17.81
N ASN A 26 -7.32 11.12 17.88
CA ASN A 26 -6.34 11.93 18.62
C ASN A 26 -6.35 11.64 20.12
N ARG A 27 -7.52 11.44 20.73
CA ARG A 27 -7.65 11.12 22.16
C ARG A 27 -7.06 9.75 22.50
N HIS A 28 -7.20 8.78 21.59
CA HIS A 28 -6.79 7.40 21.79
C HIS A 28 -5.42 7.06 21.20
N HIS A 29 -4.73 8.02 20.58
CA HIS A 29 -3.46 7.83 19.86
C HIS A 29 -3.56 6.76 18.76
N GLU A 30 -4.70 6.74 18.08
CA GLU A 30 -4.99 5.83 16.99
C GLU A 30 -4.72 6.51 15.63
N ILE A 31 -4.48 5.71 14.60
CA ILE A 31 -4.17 6.18 13.26
C ILE A 31 -5.45 6.52 12.51
N TYR A 32 -5.48 7.70 11.89
CA TYR A 32 -6.49 8.10 10.92
C TYR A 32 -5.81 8.61 9.64
N GLY A 33 -6.25 8.11 8.50
CA GLY A 33 -5.81 8.55 7.19
C GLY A 33 -6.99 8.68 6.24
N ARG A 34 -7.01 9.76 5.46
CA ARG A 34 -7.96 9.93 4.36
C ARG A 34 -7.22 10.29 3.08
N TYR A 35 -7.59 9.64 1.98
CA TYR A 35 -7.15 9.96 0.64
C TYR A 35 -8.37 10.10 -0.27
N ILE A 36 -8.78 11.34 -0.53
CA ILE A 36 -9.98 11.67 -1.28
C ILE A 36 -11.21 11.01 -0.63
N ASP A 37 -11.67 9.90 -1.18
CA ASP A 37 -12.87 9.15 -0.78
C ASP A 37 -12.54 7.93 0.10
N ASP A 38 -11.28 7.50 0.14
CA ASP A 38 -10.85 6.35 0.93
C ASP A 38 -10.42 6.80 2.34
N VAL A 39 -10.94 6.13 3.36
CA VAL A 39 -10.61 6.37 4.78
C VAL A 39 -10.06 5.09 5.38
N PHE A 40 -8.96 5.22 6.12
CA PHE A 40 -8.37 4.19 6.95
C PHE A 40 -8.30 4.66 8.39
N MET A 41 -8.68 3.79 9.33
CA MET A 41 -8.52 4.06 10.74
C MET A 41 -8.20 2.79 11.52
N THR A 42 -7.49 2.95 12.64
CA THR A 42 -7.31 1.89 13.63
C THR A 42 -8.20 2.14 14.84
N THR A 43 -8.59 1.09 15.56
CA THR A 43 -9.26 1.28 16.85
C THR A 43 -8.96 0.17 17.83
N ASN A 44 -8.87 0.53 19.11
CA ASN A 44 -8.81 -0.38 20.25
C ASN A 44 -10.20 -0.60 20.88
N LEU A 45 -11.25 0.02 20.35
CA LEU A 45 -12.62 -0.22 20.78
C LEU A 45 -13.07 -1.63 20.40
N SER A 46 -14.09 -2.12 21.13
CA SER A 46 -14.82 -3.31 20.69
C SER A 46 -15.47 -3.05 19.33
N GLN A 47 -15.69 -4.12 18.56
CA GLN A 47 -16.38 -4.01 17.27
C GLN A 47 -17.77 -3.37 17.41
N GLU A 48 -18.47 -3.60 18.52
CA GLU A 48 -19.79 -3.01 18.78
C GLU A 48 -19.70 -1.49 19.00
N ASP A 49 -18.73 -1.04 19.79
CA ASP A 49 -18.55 0.37 20.11
C ASP A 49 -18.12 1.19 18.89
N ILE A 50 -17.21 0.66 18.06
CA ILE A 50 -16.81 1.33 16.83
C ILE A 50 -17.97 1.40 15.83
N LEU A 51 -18.76 0.33 15.70
CA LEU A 51 -19.94 0.35 14.82
C LEU A 51 -20.96 1.39 15.28
N LYS A 52 -21.16 1.53 16.59
CA LYS A 52 -22.03 2.58 17.14
C LYS A 52 -21.50 3.98 16.84
N LEU A 53 -20.20 4.23 17.03
CA LEU A 53 -19.57 5.50 16.70
C LEU A 53 -19.75 5.83 15.21
N LEU A 54 -19.53 4.86 14.33
CA LEU A 54 -19.68 5.02 12.88
C LEU A 54 -21.15 5.26 12.49
N ASP A 55 -22.11 4.53 13.05
CA ASP A 55 -23.54 4.71 12.77
C ASP A 55 -24.05 6.10 13.20
N GLU A 56 -23.58 6.59 14.34
CA GLU A 56 -23.86 7.97 14.79
C GLU A 56 -23.31 9.01 13.79
N THR A 57 -22.13 8.79 13.22
CA THR A 57 -21.56 9.69 12.20
C THR A 57 -22.33 9.65 10.88
N VAL A 58 -22.78 8.47 10.44
CA VAL A 58 -23.59 8.30 9.23
C VAL A 58 -24.97 8.96 9.40
N THR A 59 -25.61 8.78 10.55
CA THR A 59 -26.93 9.35 10.85
C THR A 59 -26.88 10.89 10.93
N THR A 60 -25.78 11.45 11.44
CA THR A 60 -25.61 12.91 11.52
C THR A 60 -25.56 13.56 10.12
N TYR A 61 -25.06 12.83 9.11
CA TYR A 61 -24.83 13.36 7.75
C TYR A 61 -25.43 12.43 6.69
N PRO A 62 -26.77 12.44 6.50
CA PRO A 62 -27.48 11.49 5.64
C PRO A 62 -27.10 11.58 4.14
N ASN A 63 -26.44 12.67 3.74
CA ASN A 63 -25.97 12.87 2.37
C ASN A 63 -24.70 12.08 2.05
N ILE A 64 -23.99 11.56 3.07
CA ILE A 64 -22.77 10.78 2.91
C ILE A 64 -23.12 9.30 3.12
N LYS A 65 -22.87 8.49 2.09
CA LYS A 65 -23.01 7.03 2.18
C LYS A 65 -21.63 6.42 2.37
N ILE A 66 -21.46 5.67 3.45
CA ILE A 66 -20.18 5.06 3.82
C ILE A 66 -20.32 3.55 3.72
N ILE A 67 -19.32 2.93 3.11
CA ILE A 67 -19.17 1.48 3.11
C ILE A 67 -18.13 1.14 4.17
N ILE A 68 -18.56 0.52 5.26
CA ILE A 68 -17.70 0.18 6.39
C ILE A 68 -17.20 -1.25 6.20
N THR A 69 -15.89 -1.43 6.28
CA THR A 69 -15.25 -2.75 6.32
C THR A 69 -14.32 -2.81 7.52
N ILE A 70 -14.57 -3.76 8.43
CA ILE A 70 -13.74 -3.99 9.63
C ILE A 70 -13.14 -5.38 9.48
N LYS A 71 -11.80 -5.47 9.42
CA LYS A 71 -11.05 -6.71 9.25
C LYS A 71 -9.69 -6.59 9.94
N GLN A 72 -9.08 -7.75 10.24
CA GLN A 72 -7.70 -7.82 10.70
C GLN A 72 -6.71 -7.40 9.61
N ALA A 73 -6.99 -7.75 8.36
CA ALA A 73 -6.24 -7.32 7.18
C ALA A 73 -7.18 -6.64 6.17
N LEU A 74 -6.75 -5.48 5.67
CA LEU A 74 -7.52 -4.66 4.74
C LEU A 74 -6.62 -3.92 3.77
N GLU A 75 -7.20 -3.51 2.66
CA GLU A 75 -6.53 -2.73 1.63
C GLU A 75 -6.76 -1.23 1.83
N TYR A 76 -5.70 -0.43 1.73
CA TYR A 76 -5.78 1.02 1.67
C TYR A 76 -4.77 1.54 0.63
N LEU A 77 -5.29 2.21 -0.40
CA LEU A 77 -4.53 2.60 -1.59
C LEU A 77 -3.84 1.37 -2.21
N ASP A 78 -2.53 1.43 -2.37
CA ASP A 78 -1.74 0.32 -2.91
C ASP A 78 -1.09 -0.57 -1.84
N THR A 79 -1.61 -0.54 -0.61
CA THR A 79 -1.03 -1.27 0.53
C THR A 79 -2.08 -2.17 1.18
N THR A 80 -1.69 -3.40 1.47
CA THR A 80 -2.44 -4.26 2.41
C THR A 80 -1.86 -4.02 3.79
N ILE A 81 -2.71 -3.66 4.74
CA ILE A 81 -2.35 -3.41 6.13
C ILE A 81 -2.98 -4.53 6.96
N GLU A 82 -2.15 -5.25 7.70
CA GLU A 82 -2.52 -6.35 8.58
C GLU A 82 -2.19 -6.01 10.03
N ASN A 83 -3.12 -6.22 10.93
CA ASN A 83 -2.88 -6.16 12.37
C ASN A 83 -2.42 -7.53 12.88
N ASP A 84 -1.12 -7.66 13.09
CA ASP A 84 -0.50 -8.84 13.70
C ASP A 84 -0.20 -8.57 15.18
N HIS A 85 -1.12 -8.99 16.07
CA HIS A 85 -0.96 -8.89 17.52
C HIS A 85 -0.49 -7.50 17.98
N GLU A 86 -1.25 -6.45 17.61
CA GLU A 86 -1.00 -5.03 17.94
C GLU A 86 0.11 -4.36 17.10
N GLN A 87 0.76 -5.11 16.20
CA GLN A 87 1.72 -4.54 15.25
C GLN A 87 1.12 -4.49 13.85
N LEU A 88 1.11 -3.31 13.27
CA LEU A 88 0.71 -3.16 11.88
C LEU A 88 1.85 -3.62 10.97
N LYS A 89 1.54 -4.60 10.14
CA LYS A 89 2.38 -5.05 9.04
C LYS A 89 1.79 -4.58 7.72
N THR A 90 2.67 -4.25 6.77
CA THR A 90 2.27 -3.71 5.48
C THR A 90 2.91 -4.49 4.34
N THR A 91 2.15 -4.68 3.26
CA THR A 91 2.61 -5.29 2.01
C THR A 91 1.99 -4.58 0.82
N THR A 92 2.53 -4.76 -0.39
CA THR A 92 1.93 -4.15 -1.58
C THR A 92 0.62 -4.85 -1.95
N TYR A 93 -0.45 -4.08 -2.14
CA TYR A 93 -1.72 -4.59 -2.64
C TYR A 93 -1.79 -4.54 -4.17
N HIS A 94 -2.40 -5.57 -4.77
CA HIS A 94 -2.80 -5.61 -6.17
C HIS A 94 -4.25 -6.10 -6.25
N LYS A 95 -5.07 -5.44 -7.08
CA LYS A 95 -6.46 -5.88 -7.30
C LYS A 95 -6.48 -7.28 -7.90
N SER A 96 -7.52 -8.06 -7.62
CA SER A 96 -7.67 -9.42 -8.18
C SER A 96 -7.70 -9.45 -9.71
N ALA A 97 -8.17 -8.38 -10.34
CA ALA A 97 -8.19 -8.22 -11.80
C ALA A 97 -6.86 -7.66 -12.37
N TRP A 98 -5.83 -7.50 -11.53
CA TRP A 98 -4.53 -6.99 -11.97
C TRP A 98 -3.79 -8.05 -12.78
N GLU A 99 -3.31 -7.65 -13.96
CA GLU A 99 -2.47 -8.48 -14.82
C GLU A 99 -0.99 -8.14 -14.60
N PRO A 100 -0.09 -9.13 -14.65
CA PRO A 100 1.34 -8.95 -14.46
C PRO A 100 2.02 -8.33 -15.69
N HIS A 101 1.47 -7.22 -16.19
CA HIS A 101 2.02 -6.50 -17.33
C HIS A 101 2.88 -5.33 -16.85
N VAL A 102 4.16 -5.42 -17.16
CA VAL A 102 5.11 -4.31 -17.08
C VAL A 102 5.59 -3.99 -18.50
N LEU A 103 6.40 -2.94 -18.64
CA LEU A 103 7.00 -2.60 -19.93
C LEU A 103 7.78 -3.79 -20.49
N PRO A 104 7.39 -4.41 -21.63
CA PRO A 104 8.08 -5.56 -22.19
C PRO A 104 9.53 -5.22 -22.53
N TYR A 105 10.45 -6.16 -22.30
CA TYR A 105 11.88 -5.91 -22.51
C TYR A 105 12.23 -5.62 -23.97
N GLU A 106 11.55 -6.26 -24.92
CA GLU A 106 11.75 -6.08 -26.37
C GLU A 106 11.10 -4.81 -26.95
N SER A 107 10.46 -3.98 -26.10
CA SER A 107 9.90 -2.72 -26.58
C SER A 107 10.99 -1.70 -26.91
N ASP A 108 10.74 -0.81 -27.89
CA ASP A 108 11.69 0.22 -28.35
C ASP A 108 11.79 1.40 -27.38
N HIS A 109 12.06 1.11 -26.11
CA HIS A 109 12.28 2.10 -25.07
C HIS A 109 13.76 2.19 -24.72
N PRO A 110 14.24 3.38 -24.32
CA PRO A 110 15.62 3.52 -23.88
C PRO A 110 15.95 2.59 -22.70
N ARG A 111 17.17 2.07 -22.66
CA ARG A 111 17.64 1.13 -21.61
C ARG A 111 17.41 1.63 -20.19
N HIS A 112 17.49 2.94 -19.95
CA HIS A 112 17.24 3.51 -18.62
C HIS A 112 15.79 3.31 -18.14
N VAL A 113 14.82 3.20 -19.05
CA VAL A 113 13.42 2.93 -18.71
C VAL A 113 13.28 1.51 -18.16
N HIS A 114 13.86 0.52 -18.84
CA HIS A 114 13.91 -0.87 -18.37
C HIS A 114 14.63 -1.00 -17.02
N ASN A 115 15.76 -0.32 -16.86
CA ASN A 115 16.48 -0.27 -15.57
C ASN A 115 15.56 0.30 -14.46
N ASN A 116 14.86 1.39 -14.76
CA ASN A 116 13.98 2.06 -13.81
C ASN A 116 12.74 1.22 -13.45
N THR A 117 12.23 0.41 -14.38
CA THR A 117 11.13 -0.54 -14.09
C THR A 117 11.50 -1.44 -12.92
N ILE A 118 12.69 -2.06 -12.96
CA ILE A 118 13.17 -2.95 -11.89
C ILE A 118 13.47 -2.15 -10.61
N ASN A 119 14.26 -1.08 -10.73
CA ASN A 119 14.67 -0.28 -9.58
C ASN A 119 13.48 0.31 -8.81
N ASN A 120 12.46 0.78 -9.52
CA ASN A 120 11.25 1.33 -8.89
C ASN A 120 10.42 0.23 -8.22
N ALA A 121 10.33 -0.96 -8.82
CA ALA A 121 9.63 -2.09 -8.20
C ALA A 121 10.32 -2.52 -6.89
N LEU A 122 11.65 -2.64 -6.89
CA LEU A 122 12.44 -2.98 -5.69
C LEU A 122 12.35 -1.89 -4.61
N ALA A 123 12.52 -0.63 -4.99
CA ALA A 123 12.43 0.49 -4.06
C ALA A 123 11.02 0.62 -3.45
N ARG A 124 9.98 0.33 -4.23
CA ARG A 124 8.60 0.29 -3.75
C ARG A 124 8.37 -0.87 -2.79
N ALA A 125 8.86 -2.07 -3.11
CA ALA A 125 8.78 -3.23 -2.23
C ALA A 125 9.47 -2.94 -0.88
N ALA A 126 10.68 -2.39 -0.91
CA ALA A 126 11.44 -2.05 0.30
C ALA A 126 10.78 -0.95 1.15
N ARG A 127 10.03 -0.05 0.53
CA ARG A 127 9.31 1.03 1.23
C ARG A 127 8.01 0.55 1.87
N ILE A 128 7.30 -0.35 1.21
CA ILE A 128 5.94 -0.77 1.60
C ILE A 128 5.97 -2.03 2.46
N CYS A 129 6.84 -3.00 2.18
CA CYS A 129 6.92 -4.23 2.96
C CYS A 129 7.54 -3.95 4.34
N SER A 130 6.80 -4.23 5.41
CA SER A 130 7.27 -3.98 6.78
C SER A 130 8.17 -5.08 7.34
N THR A 131 8.19 -6.27 6.72
CA THR A 131 9.02 -7.40 7.14
C THR A 131 9.86 -7.93 5.99
N VAL A 132 10.95 -8.62 6.34
CA VAL A 132 11.87 -9.22 5.36
C VAL A 132 11.17 -10.33 4.57
N GLU A 133 10.28 -11.10 5.21
CA GLU A 133 9.53 -12.17 4.56
C GLU A 133 8.58 -11.61 3.48
N TYR A 134 7.87 -10.52 3.78
CA TYR A 134 7.02 -9.88 2.78
C TYR A 134 7.82 -9.21 1.66
N PHE A 135 8.98 -8.66 1.99
CA PHE A 135 9.88 -8.14 0.97
C PHE A 135 10.36 -9.25 0.03
N ASP A 136 10.75 -10.41 0.58
CA ASP A 136 11.21 -11.55 -0.19
C ASP A 136 10.12 -12.15 -1.09
N MET A 137 8.91 -12.35 -0.55
CA MET A 137 7.76 -12.75 -1.37
C MET A 137 7.49 -11.75 -2.50
N LYS A 138 7.66 -10.45 -2.24
CA LYS A 138 7.49 -9.41 -3.25
C LYS A 138 8.63 -9.40 -4.27
N LEU A 139 9.85 -9.69 -3.86
CA LEU A 139 11.01 -9.83 -4.72
C LEU A 139 10.80 -10.98 -5.70
N LEU A 140 10.41 -12.17 -5.22
CA LEU A 140 10.07 -13.33 -6.03
C LEU A 140 8.94 -13.04 -7.03
N SER A 141 7.87 -12.40 -6.56
CA SER A 141 6.77 -11.96 -7.43
C SER A 141 7.26 -11.02 -8.53
N THR A 142 8.12 -10.05 -8.18
CA THR A 142 8.67 -9.08 -9.13
C THR A 142 9.57 -9.75 -10.17
N GLU A 143 10.40 -10.70 -9.76
CA GLU A 143 11.20 -11.50 -10.70
C GLU A 143 10.32 -12.27 -11.68
N MET A 144 9.27 -12.94 -11.19
CA MET A 144 8.33 -13.67 -12.06
C MET A 144 7.65 -12.74 -13.07
N ILE A 145 7.18 -11.58 -12.63
CA ILE A 145 6.57 -10.57 -13.51
C ILE A 145 7.57 -10.15 -14.59
N LEU A 146 8.82 -9.84 -14.23
CA LEU A 146 9.84 -9.42 -15.19
C LEU A 146 10.16 -10.53 -16.20
N LEU A 147 10.27 -11.78 -15.76
CA LEU A 147 10.51 -12.93 -16.64
C LEU A 147 9.36 -13.15 -17.64
N ILE A 148 8.10 -12.99 -17.21
CA ILE A 148 6.94 -13.09 -18.09
C ILE A 148 6.91 -11.96 -19.14
N ASN A 149 7.56 -10.82 -18.87
CA ASN A 149 7.68 -9.68 -19.78
C ASN A 149 9.04 -9.66 -20.50
N ASP A 150 9.64 -10.83 -20.71
CA ASP A 150 10.84 -11.09 -21.51
C ASP A 150 12.15 -10.47 -20.99
N TYR A 151 12.22 -10.06 -19.72
CA TYR A 151 13.47 -9.55 -19.16
C TYR A 151 14.49 -10.70 -19.01
N PRO A 152 15.74 -10.53 -19.47
CA PRO A 152 16.76 -11.56 -19.31
C PRO A 152 17.07 -11.83 -17.83
N SER A 153 17.08 -13.09 -17.41
CA SER A 153 17.36 -13.47 -16.02
C SER A 153 18.67 -12.85 -15.47
N LYS A 154 19.75 -12.85 -16.25
CA LYS A 154 21.02 -12.20 -15.86
C LYS A 154 20.88 -10.70 -15.61
N PHE A 155 20.02 -10.03 -16.37
CA PHE A 155 19.75 -8.60 -16.22
C PHE A 155 18.97 -8.35 -14.91
N ILE A 156 17.94 -9.15 -14.64
CA ILE A 156 17.17 -9.08 -13.39
C ILE A 156 18.09 -9.28 -12.17
N GLN A 157 18.86 -10.37 -12.16
CA GLN A 157 19.74 -10.72 -11.04
C GLN A 157 20.82 -9.66 -10.80
N GLN A 158 21.36 -9.04 -11.86
CA GLN A 158 22.30 -7.94 -11.73
C GLN A 158 21.64 -6.71 -11.08
N HIS A 159 20.41 -6.36 -11.46
CA HIS A 159 19.72 -5.23 -10.87
C HIS A 159 19.34 -5.44 -9.40
N ILE A 160 18.93 -6.66 -9.04
CA ILE A 160 18.69 -7.04 -7.65
C ILE A 160 20.00 -6.95 -6.85
N LYS A 161 21.12 -7.40 -7.45
CA LYS A 161 22.44 -7.24 -6.85
C LYS A 161 22.79 -5.81 -6.54
N ASP A 162 22.68 -4.97 -7.55
CA ASP A 162 23.05 -3.57 -7.44
C ASP A 162 22.15 -2.86 -6.43
N PHE A 163 20.89 -3.27 -6.29
CA PHE A 163 19.98 -2.77 -5.27
C PHE A 163 20.48 -3.07 -3.85
N PHE A 164 20.76 -4.33 -3.52
CA PHE A 164 21.24 -4.70 -2.18
C PHE A 164 22.62 -4.09 -1.86
N VAL A 165 23.52 -4.02 -2.84
CA VAL A 165 24.82 -3.33 -2.68
C VAL A 165 24.61 -1.84 -2.39
N LYS A 166 23.73 -1.17 -3.14
CA LYS A 166 23.45 0.27 -2.99
C LYS A 166 22.90 0.63 -1.62
N TYR A 167 22.11 -0.24 -1.02
CA TYR A 167 21.47 -0.03 0.28
C TYR A 167 22.21 -0.70 1.45
N ASP A 168 23.43 -1.20 1.23
CA ASP A 168 24.26 -1.88 2.24
C ASP A 168 23.53 -3.04 2.96
N ALA A 169 22.74 -3.80 2.19
CA ALA A 169 21.86 -4.85 2.68
C ALA A 169 22.24 -6.24 2.12
N MET A 170 23.52 -6.43 1.76
CA MET A 170 24.01 -7.70 1.19
C MET A 170 23.89 -8.88 2.15
N ASN A 171 23.96 -8.64 3.46
CA ASN A 171 23.75 -9.64 4.51
C ASN A 171 22.34 -10.24 4.43
N VAL A 172 21.32 -9.38 4.29
CA VAL A 172 19.91 -9.81 4.16
C VAL A 172 19.76 -10.71 2.93
N TRP A 173 20.37 -10.34 1.80
CA TRP A 173 20.27 -11.15 0.60
C TRP A 173 20.99 -12.50 0.71
N THR A 174 22.13 -12.57 1.41
CA THR A 174 22.78 -13.87 1.67
C THR A 174 21.95 -14.77 2.56
N GLU A 175 21.21 -14.21 3.52
CA GLU A 175 20.28 -14.96 4.37
C GLU A 175 19.09 -15.49 3.56
N LEU A 176 18.52 -14.67 2.66
CA LEU A 176 17.42 -15.07 1.79
C LEU A 176 17.80 -16.20 0.82
N ASN A 177 19.01 -16.17 0.25
CA ASN A 177 19.48 -17.22 -0.67
C ASN A 177 20.07 -18.46 0.04
N GLY A 178 20.31 -18.37 1.34
CA GLY A 178 20.95 -19.42 2.15
C GLY A 178 19.98 -20.43 2.75
N GLN A 179 18.67 -20.20 2.61
CA GLN A 179 17.57 -21.11 2.97
C GLN A 179 17.18 -22.01 1.80
#